data_AF-A0A4W4E1A1-F1
#
_entry.id   AF-A0A4W4E1A1-F1
#
_cell.length_a   1.000
_cell.length_b   1.000
_cell.length_c   1.000
_cell.angle_alpha   90.00
_cell.angle_beta   90.00
_cell.angle_gamma   90.00
#
_symmetry.space_group_name_H-M   'P 1'
#
loop_
_entity.id
_entity.type
_entity.pdbx_description
1 polymer ?
#
loop_
_entity_poly.entity_id
_entity_poly.type
_entity_poly.pdbx_seq_one_letter_code
_entity_poly.pdbx_strand_id
1 'polypeptide(L)'
;RFVQHLSCDTGLINVMSAIYGRTDKRICTTGRPFSEIQNTACVLKIPIISARCNGLRQCEFKTDTLGSPDPCNGTDKYYNTTYNCIKGHVSVTCEDGYSTLDCGNDVIQIINANYGRTDSTTCSHGLPDTILADTNCYASGTLSIVATKCNGKSSCTVQASNTTFKDPCFGTSKYLTVSHHCLPHPTSVTCEGDNAVLTCGAGVLNIHNANYGRTDSTACSTGRPSSQTSKTDCYATNTLTEVTNRCEGKSSCVVPATNSVFSDPCYGTYKYLSIKYSCVVHSEFLFCHHPFILFTKCLKPHIHLFIYTNCNGPSAAGRGVARTDSLGSDRRLLTDTYHMGAHIQRKRSTQTRALTL
;
A
#
# COMPACT_ATOMS: atom_id res chain seq x y z
N ARG A 1 -6.57 -36.06 -2.87
CA ARG A 1 -6.26 -34.75 -2.27
C ARG A 1 -5.49 -33.97 -3.31
N PHE A 2 -5.99 -32.83 -3.79
CA PHE A 2 -5.45 -32.18 -5.00
C PHE A 2 -4.60 -30.96 -4.66
N VAL A 3 -3.39 -30.97 -5.20
CA VAL A 3 -2.40 -29.90 -5.13
C VAL A 3 -2.32 -29.26 -6.51
N GLN A 4 -2.33 -27.93 -6.55
CA GLN A 4 -1.98 -27.16 -7.75
C GLN A 4 -0.60 -26.54 -7.54
N HIS A 5 0.23 -26.61 -8.58
CA HIS A 5 1.54 -25.99 -8.64
C HIS A 5 1.60 -25.08 -9.88
N LEU A 6 1.84 -23.79 -9.65
CA LEU A 6 2.08 -22.79 -10.68
C LEU A 6 3.58 -22.48 -10.71
N SER A 7 4.15 -22.32 -11.90
CA SER A 7 5.57 -21.98 -12.07
C SER A 7 5.80 -21.03 -13.24
N CYS A 8 6.83 -20.19 -13.11
CA CYS A 8 7.38 -19.33 -14.13
C CYS A 8 8.91 -19.48 -14.16
N ASP A 9 9.44 -20.18 -15.17
CA ASP A 9 10.88 -20.39 -15.36
C ASP A 9 11.62 -19.05 -15.51
N THR A 10 10.95 -18.08 -16.16
CA THR A 10 11.38 -16.68 -16.22
C THR A 10 10.21 -15.75 -15.87
N GLY A 11 10.51 -14.60 -15.26
CA GLY A 11 9.49 -13.71 -14.71
C GLY A 11 8.83 -14.25 -13.43
N LEU A 12 7.65 -13.72 -13.14
CA LEU A 12 6.85 -13.94 -11.92
C LEU A 12 5.41 -14.28 -12.31
N ILE A 13 4.76 -15.11 -11.50
CA ILE A 13 3.35 -15.50 -11.67
C ILE A 13 2.45 -14.27 -11.57
N ASN A 14 1.53 -14.13 -12.51
CA ASN A 14 0.39 -13.22 -12.45
C ASN A 14 -0.88 -13.96 -12.85
N VAL A 15 -1.72 -14.28 -11.87
CA VAL A 15 -2.97 -15.02 -12.04
C VAL A 15 -4.02 -14.11 -12.68
N MET A 16 -4.40 -14.43 -13.90
CA MET A 16 -5.43 -13.73 -14.68
C MET A 16 -6.85 -14.16 -14.28
N SER A 17 -7.02 -15.42 -13.88
CA SER A 17 -8.27 -15.96 -13.34
C SER A 17 -7.99 -17.19 -12.49
N ALA A 18 -8.73 -17.35 -11.40
CA ALA A 18 -8.75 -18.55 -10.57
C ALA A 18 -10.21 -18.85 -10.20
N ILE A 19 -10.69 -20.04 -10.55
CA ILE A 19 -12.08 -20.44 -10.35
C ILE A 19 -12.19 -21.87 -9.80
N TYR A 20 -13.31 -22.14 -9.12
CA TYR A 20 -13.80 -23.47 -8.77
C TYR A 20 -15.20 -23.65 -9.37
N GLY A 21 -15.45 -24.75 -10.06
CA GLY A 21 -16.72 -24.96 -10.76
C GLY A 21 -16.56 -25.81 -12.02
N ARG A 22 -17.34 -25.52 -13.05
CA ARG A 22 -17.26 -26.16 -14.37
C ARG A 22 -17.56 -25.14 -15.46
N THR A 23 -16.68 -25.05 -16.45
CA THR A 23 -16.76 -24.12 -17.59
C THR A 23 -16.65 -24.82 -18.95
N ASP A 24 -16.21 -26.08 -18.99
CA ASP A 24 -16.12 -26.92 -20.18
C ASP A 24 -16.77 -28.29 -19.89
N LYS A 25 -17.50 -28.83 -20.88
CA LYS A 25 -18.14 -30.15 -20.80
C LYS A 25 -17.17 -31.32 -21.02
N ARG A 26 -15.92 -31.05 -21.38
CA ARG A 26 -14.89 -32.05 -21.77
C ARG A 26 -13.84 -32.29 -20.68
N ILE A 27 -13.50 -31.25 -19.91
CA ILE A 27 -12.54 -31.31 -18.80
C ILE A 27 -13.13 -32.16 -17.67
N CYS A 28 -12.33 -33.05 -17.06
CA CYS A 28 -12.74 -33.91 -15.94
C CYS A 28 -14.08 -34.64 -16.20
N THR A 29 -14.11 -35.54 -17.19
CA THR A 29 -15.33 -36.22 -17.66
C THR A 29 -15.32 -37.73 -17.49
N THR A 30 -14.15 -38.36 -17.42
CA THR A 30 -14.01 -39.81 -17.34
C THR A 30 -14.75 -40.37 -16.12
N GLY A 31 -15.75 -41.23 -16.36
CA GLY A 31 -16.55 -41.84 -15.30
C GLY A 31 -17.61 -40.93 -14.66
N ARG A 32 -17.90 -39.75 -15.22
CA ARG A 32 -18.94 -38.84 -14.71
C ARG A 32 -20.29 -39.05 -15.41
N PRO A 33 -21.42 -39.03 -14.67
CA PRO A 33 -22.76 -38.97 -15.25
C PRO A 33 -22.95 -37.76 -16.18
N PHE A 34 -23.71 -37.94 -17.26
CA PHE A 34 -23.97 -36.88 -18.25
C PHE A 34 -24.59 -35.62 -17.62
N SER A 35 -25.46 -35.78 -16.62
CA SER A 35 -26.09 -34.69 -15.85
C SER A 35 -25.06 -33.81 -15.13
N GLU A 36 -24.08 -34.41 -14.46
CA GLU A 36 -23.07 -33.72 -13.65
C GLU A 36 -22.14 -32.84 -14.49
N ILE A 37 -22.02 -33.09 -15.79
CA ILE A 37 -21.10 -32.37 -16.70
C ILE A 37 -21.79 -31.34 -17.62
N GLN A 38 -23.13 -31.21 -17.59
CA GLN A 38 -23.83 -30.25 -18.47
C GLN A 38 -23.68 -28.78 -18.07
N ASN A 39 -23.54 -28.51 -16.77
CA ASN A 39 -23.58 -27.14 -16.25
C ASN A 39 -22.22 -26.44 -16.37
N THR A 40 -22.00 -25.76 -17.49
CA THR A 40 -20.81 -24.93 -17.73
C THR A 40 -20.97 -23.47 -17.29
N ALA A 41 -22.07 -23.12 -16.64
CA ALA A 41 -22.29 -21.80 -16.03
C ALA A 41 -21.86 -21.76 -14.55
N CYS A 42 -21.42 -22.89 -14.00
CA CYS A 42 -21.03 -23.00 -12.61
C CYS A 42 -19.63 -22.41 -12.36
N VAL A 43 -19.57 -21.23 -11.72
CA VAL A 43 -18.30 -20.53 -11.46
C VAL A 43 -18.31 -19.83 -10.09
N LEU A 44 -17.44 -20.29 -9.19
CA LEU A 44 -16.99 -19.53 -8.02
C LEU A 44 -15.61 -18.92 -8.32
N LYS A 45 -15.42 -17.62 -8.09
CA LYS A 45 -14.10 -16.96 -8.18
C LYS A 45 -13.30 -17.20 -6.89
N ILE A 46 -12.01 -17.51 -7.03
CA ILE A 46 -11.11 -17.88 -5.92
C ILE A 46 -9.95 -16.85 -5.80
N PRO A 47 -10.22 -15.61 -5.35
CA PRO A 47 -9.21 -14.53 -5.32
C PRO A 47 -8.07 -14.78 -4.33
N ILE A 48 -8.21 -15.75 -3.41
CA ILE A 48 -7.13 -16.15 -2.50
C ILE A 48 -5.94 -16.78 -3.23
N ILE A 49 -6.14 -17.36 -4.43
CA ILE A 49 -5.05 -17.91 -5.24
C ILE A 49 -4.18 -16.79 -5.82
N SER A 50 -4.78 -15.76 -6.43
CA SER A 50 -4.01 -14.59 -6.90
C SER A 50 -3.33 -13.84 -5.75
N ALA A 51 -4.00 -13.70 -4.60
CA ALA A 51 -3.43 -13.06 -3.42
C ALA A 51 -2.23 -13.81 -2.80
N ARG A 52 -2.11 -15.13 -3.02
CA ARG A 52 -0.96 -15.94 -2.56
C ARG A 52 0.13 -16.06 -3.62
N CYS A 53 -0.25 -16.33 -4.88
CA CYS A 53 0.68 -16.72 -5.93
C CYS A 53 1.27 -15.57 -6.74
N ASN A 54 0.61 -14.41 -6.82
CA ASN A 54 1.12 -13.30 -7.63
C ASN A 54 2.50 -12.85 -7.11
N GLY A 55 3.42 -12.53 -8.02
CA GLY A 55 4.78 -12.10 -7.70
C GLY A 55 5.74 -13.23 -7.28
N LEU A 56 5.27 -14.46 -7.07
CA LEU A 56 6.13 -15.62 -6.81
C LEU A 56 6.66 -16.22 -8.13
N ARG A 57 7.76 -16.97 -8.07
CA ARG A 57 8.26 -17.78 -9.20
C ARG A 57 7.59 -19.15 -9.27
N GLN A 58 7.31 -19.73 -8.10
CA GLN A 58 6.61 -20.98 -7.90
C GLN A 58 5.56 -20.77 -6.82
N CYS A 59 4.40 -21.41 -6.94
CA CYS A 59 3.34 -21.35 -5.94
C CYS A 59 2.63 -22.70 -5.87
N GLU A 60 2.68 -23.36 -4.72
CA GLU A 60 1.90 -24.56 -4.42
C GLU A 60 0.70 -24.21 -3.52
N PHE A 61 -0.47 -24.78 -3.80
CA PHE A 61 -1.59 -24.76 -2.85
C PHE A 61 -2.45 -26.03 -2.89
N LYS A 62 -2.92 -26.42 -1.69
CA LYS A 62 -3.84 -27.54 -1.47
C LYS A 62 -5.27 -27.04 -1.63
N THR A 63 -6.00 -27.60 -2.61
CA THR A 63 -7.36 -27.14 -2.93
C THR A 63 -8.35 -27.35 -1.79
N ASP A 64 -8.15 -28.39 -0.96
CA ASP A 64 -8.97 -28.69 0.21
C ASP A 64 -8.84 -27.68 1.36
N THR A 65 -7.77 -26.86 1.40
CA THR A 65 -7.59 -25.84 2.44
C THR A 65 -8.13 -24.46 2.06
N LEU A 66 -8.71 -24.31 0.86
CA LEU A 66 -9.24 -23.03 0.36
C LEU A 66 -10.67 -22.71 0.81
N GLY A 67 -11.32 -23.59 1.58
CA GLY A 67 -12.64 -23.34 2.20
C GLY A 67 -13.75 -22.98 1.20
N SER A 68 -13.63 -23.44 -0.05
CA SER A 68 -14.52 -23.01 -1.14
C SER A 68 -15.90 -23.68 -1.02
N PRO A 69 -17.00 -22.93 -0.80
CA PRO A 69 -18.35 -23.51 -0.78
C PRO A 69 -18.72 -24.06 -2.16
N ASP A 70 -19.73 -24.93 -2.22
CA ASP A 70 -20.20 -25.49 -3.49
C ASP A 70 -21.02 -24.44 -4.30
N PRO A 71 -20.54 -23.98 -5.47
CA PRO A 71 -21.32 -23.07 -6.34
C PRO A 71 -22.49 -23.74 -7.07
N CYS A 72 -22.54 -25.06 -7.16
CA CYS A 72 -23.54 -25.79 -7.95
C CYS A 72 -23.68 -27.25 -7.48
N ASN A 73 -24.72 -27.52 -6.69
CA ASN A 73 -25.09 -28.88 -6.30
C ASN A 73 -25.41 -29.74 -7.54
N GLY A 74 -25.13 -31.04 -7.49
CA GLY A 74 -25.38 -32.00 -8.58
C GLY A 74 -24.56 -31.77 -9.86
N THR A 75 -23.55 -30.90 -9.82
CA THR A 75 -22.59 -30.67 -10.91
C THR A 75 -21.19 -31.07 -10.43
N ASP A 76 -20.43 -31.79 -11.26
CA ASP A 76 -19.03 -32.12 -10.96
C ASP A 76 -18.11 -30.94 -11.24
N LYS A 77 -17.12 -30.70 -10.38
CA LYS A 77 -16.36 -29.45 -10.32
C LYS A 77 -14.85 -29.67 -10.29
N TYR A 78 -14.13 -28.81 -10.99
CA TYR A 78 -12.68 -28.71 -10.96
C TYR A 78 -12.24 -27.29 -10.56
N TYR A 79 -10.98 -27.15 -10.14
CA TYR A 79 -10.33 -25.85 -10.09
C TYR A 79 -9.67 -25.56 -11.44
N ASN A 80 -9.72 -24.31 -11.89
CA ASN A 80 -9.00 -23.85 -13.08
C ASN A 80 -8.33 -22.51 -12.77
N THR A 81 -7.02 -22.44 -13.01
CA THR A 81 -6.20 -21.26 -12.73
C THR A 81 -5.41 -20.88 -13.98
N THR A 82 -5.80 -19.78 -14.62
CA THR A 82 -5.06 -19.22 -15.76
C THR A 82 -4.15 -18.10 -15.28
N TYR A 83 -2.87 -18.18 -15.61
CA TYR A 83 -1.87 -17.18 -15.25
C TYR A 83 -0.92 -16.92 -16.44
N ASN A 84 -0.22 -15.80 -16.40
CA ASN A 84 0.92 -15.53 -17.26
C ASN A 84 2.16 -15.21 -16.42
N CYS A 85 3.32 -15.21 -17.07
CA CYS A 85 4.60 -14.89 -16.44
C CYS A 85 5.05 -13.50 -16.87
N ILE A 86 5.21 -12.58 -15.91
CA ILE A 86 5.53 -11.17 -16.17
C ILE A 86 6.92 -10.81 -15.65
N LYS A 87 7.64 -9.93 -16.36
CA LYS A 87 9.00 -9.51 -15.96
C LYS A 87 8.95 -8.73 -14.65
N GLY A 88 9.66 -9.21 -13.64
CA GLY A 88 9.80 -8.55 -12.34
C GLY A 88 11.01 -9.06 -11.58
N HIS A 89 11.30 -8.42 -10.46
CA HIS A 89 12.48 -8.62 -9.64
C HIS A 89 12.07 -9.24 -8.30
N VAL A 90 12.90 -10.13 -7.75
CA VAL A 90 12.73 -10.71 -6.41
C VAL A 90 13.97 -10.40 -5.59
N SER A 91 13.77 -9.75 -4.45
CA SER A 91 14.77 -9.67 -3.39
C SER A 91 14.47 -10.73 -2.32
N VAL A 92 15.52 -11.31 -1.77
CA VAL A 92 15.48 -12.22 -0.63
C VAL A 92 16.50 -11.74 0.39
N THR A 93 16.13 -11.69 1.66
CA THR A 93 16.99 -11.19 2.74
C THR A 93 16.69 -11.96 4.01
N CYS A 94 17.70 -12.59 4.60
CA CYS A 94 17.56 -13.36 5.84
C CYS A 94 17.21 -12.45 7.04
N GLU A 95 16.70 -13.05 8.12
CA GLU A 95 16.36 -12.35 9.38
C GLU A 95 17.48 -11.39 9.85
N ASP A 96 17.05 -10.23 10.36
CA ASP A 96 17.83 -9.05 10.73
C ASP A 96 18.61 -8.31 9.61
N GLY A 97 18.71 -8.88 8.41
CA GLY A 97 19.30 -8.25 7.23
C GLY A 97 18.48 -7.07 6.66
N TYR A 98 19.04 -6.38 5.65
CA TYR A 98 18.41 -5.25 4.98
C TYR A 98 18.21 -5.52 3.48
N SER A 99 16.96 -5.53 3.02
CA SER A 99 16.60 -5.62 1.60
C SER A 99 16.56 -4.22 1.00
N THR A 100 17.52 -3.88 0.14
CA THR A 100 17.43 -2.70 -0.74
C THR A 100 16.85 -3.11 -2.08
N LEU A 101 15.80 -2.41 -2.49
CA LEU A 101 15.19 -2.47 -3.82
C LEU A 101 15.65 -1.24 -4.60
N ASP A 102 15.92 -1.39 -5.88
CA ASP A 102 16.35 -0.30 -6.76
C ASP A 102 15.84 -0.51 -8.19
N CYS A 103 15.31 0.56 -8.77
CA CYS A 103 14.80 0.67 -10.12
C CYS A 103 15.45 1.82 -10.92
N GLY A 104 16.44 2.51 -10.35
CA GLY A 104 17.18 3.60 -11.00
C GLY A 104 16.28 4.76 -11.43
N ASN A 105 15.98 4.85 -12.73
CA ASN A 105 15.17 5.92 -13.33
C ASN A 105 13.66 5.61 -13.39
N ASP A 106 13.23 4.46 -12.84
CA ASP A 106 11.86 3.96 -12.80
C ASP A 106 11.38 3.78 -11.36
N VAL A 107 10.07 3.65 -11.13
CA VAL A 107 9.49 3.48 -9.78
C VAL A 107 9.27 2.01 -9.43
N ILE A 108 9.57 1.68 -8.18
CA ILE A 108 9.20 0.42 -7.54
C ILE A 108 7.67 0.34 -7.43
N GLN A 109 7.11 -0.78 -7.88
CA GLN A 109 5.75 -1.22 -7.58
C GLN A 109 5.80 -2.63 -6.99
N ILE A 110 5.53 -2.75 -5.69
CA ILE A 110 5.50 -4.03 -4.99
C ILE A 110 4.31 -4.88 -5.50
N ILE A 111 4.56 -6.17 -5.72
CA ILE A 111 3.57 -7.16 -6.17
C ILE A 111 3.13 -8.01 -4.97
N ASN A 112 4.09 -8.59 -4.26
CA ASN A 112 3.90 -9.48 -3.12
C ASN A 112 5.14 -9.43 -2.22
N ALA A 113 4.97 -9.50 -0.91
CA ALA A 113 6.06 -9.61 0.06
C ALA A 113 5.64 -10.43 1.28
N ASN A 114 6.51 -11.37 1.68
CA ASN A 114 6.36 -12.17 2.90
C ASN A 114 7.56 -11.99 3.82
N TYR A 115 7.31 -11.97 5.13
CA TYR A 115 8.33 -12.14 6.15
C TYR A 115 7.94 -13.39 6.95
N GLY A 116 8.81 -14.39 6.97
CA GLY A 116 8.44 -15.72 7.46
C GLY A 116 9.33 -16.79 6.82
N ARG A 117 8.78 -17.97 6.54
CA ARG A 117 9.48 -19.05 5.82
C ARG A 117 8.49 -19.85 4.98
N THR A 118 8.83 -20.04 3.71
CA THR A 118 8.04 -20.81 2.72
C THR A 118 8.77 -22.04 2.18
N ASP A 119 10.05 -22.21 2.51
CA ASP A 119 10.88 -23.36 2.13
C ASP A 119 12.06 -23.55 3.11
N SER A 120 12.65 -24.74 3.13
CA SER A 120 13.75 -25.10 4.05
C SER A 120 15.15 -24.77 3.53
N THR A 121 15.30 -24.31 2.27
CA THR A 121 16.60 -24.10 1.60
C THR A 121 17.04 -22.64 1.62
N THR A 122 16.11 -21.69 1.47
CA THR A 122 16.38 -20.25 1.55
C THR A 122 16.84 -19.88 2.95
N CYS A 123 17.96 -19.16 3.08
CA CYS A 123 18.52 -18.73 4.37
C CYS A 123 18.62 -19.90 5.37
N SER A 124 19.25 -21.00 4.96
CA SER A 124 19.41 -22.24 5.73
C SER A 124 20.83 -22.50 6.24
N HIS A 125 21.83 -21.82 5.66
CA HIS A 125 23.25 -22.15 5.86
C HIS A 125 23.69 -22.03 7.33
N GLY A 126 24.04 -23.17 7.93
CA GLY A 126 24.48 -23.26 9.33
C GLY A 126 23.36 -23.34 10.36
N LEU A 127 22.10 -23.51 9.93
CA LEU A 127 20.94 -23.67 10.81
C LEU A 127 20.48 -25.14 10.87
N PRO A 128 19.96 -25.61 12.03
CA PRO A 128 19.44 -26.97 12.17
C PRO A 128 18.03 -27.09 11.58
N ASP A 129 17.70 -28.28 11.06
CA ASP A 129 16.40 -28.58 10.41
C ASP A 129 15.18 -28.21 11.27
N THR A 130 15.29 -28.31 12.60
CA THR A 130 14.23 -27.94 13.55
C THR A 130 13.81 -26.47 13.48
N ILE A 131 14.74 -25.58 13.08
CA ILE A 131 14.53 -24.13 12.92
C ILE A 131 14.11 -23.78 11.47
N LEU A 132 14.17 -24.75 10.56
CA LEU A 132 13.83 -24.65 9.14
C LEU A 132 12.51 -25.37 8.77
N ALA A 133 11.92 -26.12 9.70
CA ALA A 133 10.80 -27.03 9.45
C ALA A 133 9.46 -26.34 9.13
N ASP A 134 9.15 -25.19 9.74
CA ASP A 134 7.93 -24.46 9.40
C ASP A 134 8.11 -23.70 8.07
N THR A 135 7.60 -24.34 7.02
CA THR A 135 7.55 -23.83 5.64
C THR A 135 6.18 -23.24 5.29
N ASN A 136 5.31 -23.01 6.28
CA ASN A 136 3.99 -22.39 6.11
C ASN A 136 3.87 -21.10 6.93
N CYS A 137 5.00 -20.44 7.20
CA CYS A 137 5.09 -19.25 8.02
C CYS A 137 4.96 -17.95 7.21
N TYR A 138 3.94 -17.15 7.53
CA TYR A 138 3.62 -15.88 6.85
C TYR A 138 3.24 -14.76 7.82
N ALA A 139 3.94 -13.63 7.79
CA ALA A 139 3.56 -12.44 8.55
C ALA A 139 2.42 -11.65 7.89
N SER A 140 1.33 -11.48 8.64
CA SER A 140 0.18 -10.70 8.20
C SER A 140 0.54 -9.21 8.08
N GLY A 141 0.37 -8.66 6.88
CA GLY A 141 0.62 -7.24 6.60
C GLY A 141 2.03 -6.90 6.09
N THR A 142 2.94 -7.86 5.87
CA THR A 142 4.24 -7.56 5.25
C THR A 142 4.10 -6.85 3.91
N LEU A 143 3.19 -7.31 3.04
CA LEU A 143 2.90 -6.65 1.76
C LEU A 143 2.51 -5.17 1.93
N SER A 144 1.60 -4.83 2.85
CA SER A 144 1.19 -3.42 3.05
C SER A 144 2.30 -2.58 3.68
N ILE A 145 3.11 -3.14 4.59
CA ILE A 145 4.26 -2.45 5.21
C ILE A 145 5.34 -2.15 4.17
N VAL A 146 5.69 -3.13 3.31
CA VAL A 146 6.70 -2.95 2.24
C VAL A 146 6.17 -2.02 1.14
N ALA A 147 4.92 -2.19 0.70
CA ALA A 147 4.29 -1.30 -0.27
C ALA A 147 4.24 0.16 0.22
N THR A 148 3.86 0.40 1.49
CA THR A 148 3.84 1.75 2.08
C THR A 148 5.24 2.37 2.19
N LYS A 149 6.28 1.54 2.40
CA LYS A 149 7.67 2.02 2.44
C LYS A 149 8.24 2.31 1.05
N CYS A 150 7.86 1.56 0.02
CA CYS A 150 8.60 1.48 -1.25
C CYS A 150 7.86 1.90 -2.52
N ASN A 151 6.52 1.80 -2.61
CA ASN A 151 5.81 2.12 -3.85
C ASN A 151 6.06 3.57 -4.28
N GLY A 152 6.28 3.80 -5.57
CA GLY A 152 6.47 5.14 -6.15
C GLY A 152 7.86 5.75 -5.94
N LYS A 153 8.81 5.04 -5.32
CA LYS A 153 10.22 5.44 -5.17
C LYS A 153 11.09 4.72 -6.19
N SER A 154 12.22 5.31 -6.57
CA SER A 154 13.27 4.63 -7.34
C SER A 154 14.04 3.61 -6.50
N SER A 155 14.35 3.93 -5.25
CA SER A 155 15.02 3.03 -4.30
C SER A 155 14.34 3.00 -2.93
N CYS A 156 14.43 1.86 -2.24
CA CYS A 156 13.83 1.62 -0.93
C CYS A 156 14.59 0.55 -0.14
N THR A 157 14.91 0.81 1.13
CA THR A 157 15.52 -0.18 2.04
C THR A 157 14.55 -0.60 3.15
N VAL A 158 14.43 -1.90 3.39
CA VAL A 158 13.57 -2.48 4.44
C VAL A 158 14.33 -3.55 5.23
N GLN A 159 14.35 -3.43 6.56
CA GLN A 159 14.92 -4.45 7.44
C GLN A 159 13.99 -5.68 7.55
N ALA A 160 14.56 -6.88 7.45
CA ALA A 160 13.91 -8.17 7.60
C ALA A 160 13.81 -8.56 9.09
N SER A 161 13.09 -7.79 9.91
CA SER A 161 13.13 -7.92 11.37
C SER A 161 11.76 -8.05 12.05
N ASN A 162 11.75 -8.74 13.20
CA ASN A 162 10.57 -8.91 14.05
C ASN A 162 10.06 -7.56 14.61
N THR A 163 10.91 -6.54 14.71
CA THR A 163 10.51 -5.17 15.06
C THR A 163 9.78 -4.45 13.93
N THR A 164 9.97 -4.86 12.68
CA THR A 164 9.29 -4.31 11.50
C THR A 164 7.96 -5.02 11.20
N PHE A 165 7.91 -6.35 11.34
CA PHE A 165 6.79 -7.17 10.86
C PHE A 165 6.02 -7.93 11.97
N LYS A 166 6.51 -7.91 13.22
CA LYS A 166 6.23 -8.90 14.28
C LYS A 166 6.81 -10.28 13.92
N ASP A 167 6.90 -11.18 14.90
CA ASP A 167 7.30 -12.56 14.66
C ASP A 167 6.06 -13.42 14.34
N PRO A 168 5.93 -13.96 13.10
CA PRO A 168 4.84 -14.87 12.73
C PRO A 168 5.01 -16.32 13.22
N CYS A 169 6.25 -16.78 13.48
CA CYS A 169 6.54 -18.18 13.78
C CYS A 169 7.75 -18.27 14.73
N PHE A 170 7.48 -18.10 16.02
CA PHE A 170 8.50 -18.14 17.07
C PHE A 170 9.30 -19.44 17.03
N GLY A 171 10.63 -19.33 17.14
CA GLY A 171 11.56 -20.45 17.04
C GLY A 171 11.93 -20.89 15.62
N THR A 172 11.25 -20.37 14.59
CA THR A 172 11.63 -20.57 13.17
C THR A 172 12.48 -19.40 12.68
N SER A 173 13.56 -19.68 11.98
CA SER A 173 14.40 -18.65 11.33
C SER A 173 13.70 -18.16 10.06
N LYS A 174 13.62 -16.85 9.89
CA LYS A 174 12.81 -16.23 8.85
C LYS A 174 13.65 -15.55 7.77
N TYR A 175 12.97 -15.15 6.70
CA TYR A 175 13.50 -14.26 5.68
C TYR A 175 12.39 -13.34 5.17
N LEU A 176 12.79 -12.17 4.68
CA LEU A 176 11.96 -11.26 3.91
C LEU A 176 12.15 -11.58 2.42
N THR A 177 11.07 -11.99 1.74
CA THR A 177 11.00 -12.06 0.29
C THR A 177 10.16 -10.88 -0.21
N VAL A 178 10.67 -10.12 -1.19
CA VAL A 178 9.93 -9.02 -1.83
C VAL A 178 9.98 -9.16 -3.35
N SER A 179 8.81 -9.19 -3.98
CA SER A 179 8.66 -9.16 -5.44
C SER A 179 8.13 -7.81 -5.91
N HIS A 180 8.71 -7.26 -6.98
CA HIS A 180 8.36 -5.94 -7.49
C HIS A 180 8.58 -5.79 -9.00
N HIS A 181 7.88 -4.83 -9.59
CA HIS A 181 8.21 -4.27 -10.90
C HIS A 181 8.99 -2.96 -10.73
N CYS A 182 9.81 -2.66 -11.73
CA CYS A 182 10.21 -1.30 -12.05
C CYS A 182 9.30 -0.82 -13.18
N LEU A 183 8.57 0.27 -12.96
CA LEU A 183 7.66 0.88 -13.92
C LEU A 183 8.15 2.28 -14.30
N PRO A 184 8.03 2.72 -15.56
CA PRO A 184 8.25 4.11 -15.90
C PRO A 184 7.42 5.04 -15.01
N HIS A 185 8.05 6.07 -14.45
CA HIS A 185 7.35 7.10 -13.69
C HIS A 185 6.18 7.69 -14.52
N PRO A 186 5.06 8.09 -13.88
CA PRO A 186 3.98 8.80 -14.54
C PRO A 186 4.47 9.97 -15.41
N THR A 187 4.11 9.94 -16.69
CA THR A 187 4.35 11.03 -17.64
C THR A 187 3.03 11.72 -17.95
N SER A 188 2.86 12.95 -17.48
CA SER A 188 1.79 13.84 -17.96
C SER A 188 2.15 14.35 -19.35
N VAL A 189 1.17 14.44 -20.25
CA VAL A 189 1.31 15.03 -21.59
C VAL A 189 0.19 16.05 -21.78
N THR A 190 0.52 17.23 -22.29
CA THR A 190 -0.41 18.35 -22.47
C THR A 190 -0.05 19.10 -23.75
N CYS A 191 -1.03 19.43 -24.59
CA CYS A 191 -0.77 19.98 -25.91
C CYS A 191 -0.43 21.48 -25.88
N GLU A 192 0.29 21.99 -26.88
CA GLU A 192 0.62 23.42 -26.98
C GLU A 192 -0.66 24.28 -27.00
N GLY A 193 -0.77 25.19 -26.02
CA GLY A 193 -1.96 26.00 -25.73
C GLY A 193 -2.70 25.61 -24.44
N ASP A 194 -2.57 24.37 -23.97
CA ASP A 194 -3.29 23.86 -22.79
C ASP A 194 -2.51 24.04 -21.47
N ASN A 195 -3.16 23.73 -20.33
CA ASN A 195 -2.56 23.78 -18.99
C ASN A 195 -2.38 22.38 -18.41
N ALA A 196 -1.15 21.98 -18.13
CA ALA A 196 -0.84 20.71 -17.48
C ALA A 196 -1.15 20.81 -15.98
N VAL A 197 -2.08 19.99 -15.49
CA VAL A 197 -2.43 19.94 -14.06
C VAL A 197 -1.78 18.70 -13.45
N LEU A 198 -0.88 18.89 -12.49
CA LEU A 198 -0.22 17.83 -11.74
C LEU A 198 -0.76 17.82 -10.31
N THR A 199 -1.13 16.66 -9.78
CA THR A 199 -1.67 16.53 -8.42
C THR A 199 -1.20 15.26 -7.73
N CYS A 200 -0.97 15.36 -6.43
CA CYS A 200 -0.70 14.26 -5.52
C CYS A 200 -1.78 14.23 -4.43
N GLY A 201 -2.54 13.12 -4.35
CA GLY A 201 -3.56 12.96 -3.30
C GLY A 201 -2.97 12.85 -1.90
N ALA A 202 -1.77 12.30 -1.79
CA ALA A 202 -0.94 12.33 -0.58
C ALA A 202 0.53 12.54 -0.98
N GLY A 203 1.27 13.31 -0.18
CA GLY A 203 2.63 13.72 -0.50
C GLY A 203 2.70 14.93 -1.44
N VAL A 204 3.85 15.10 -2.07
CA VAL A 204 4.19 16.24 -2.93
C VAL A 204 4.82 15.78 -4.24
N LEU A 205 4.74 16.64 -5.26
CA LEU A 205 5.32 16.44 -6.58
C LEU A 205 6.86 16.48 -6.50
N ASN A 206 7.49 15.48 -7.12
CA ASN A 206 8.92 15.41 -7.42
C ASN A 206 9.09 15.23 -8.93
N ILE A 207 9.76 16.18 -9.59
CA ILE A 207 9.90 16.30 -11.05
C ILE A 207 11.22 15.67 -11.51
N HIS A 208 11.13 14.60 -12.31
CA HIS A 208 12.32 13.84 -12.78
C HIS A 208 12.81 14.28 -14.16
N ASN A 209 11.89 14.65 -15.05
CA ASN A 209 12.23 15.18 -16.38
C ASN A 209 11.05 15.97 -16.94
N ALA A 210 11.30 16.98 -17.78
CA ALA A 210 10.27 17.63 -18.58
C ALA A 210 10.83 18.12 -19.92
N ASN A 211 10.00 18.06 -20.95
CA ASN A 211 10.28 18.63 -22.26
C ASN A 211 9.03 19.32 -22.82
N TYR A 212 9.18 20.55 -23.28
CA TYR A 212 8.22 21.23 -24.13
C TYR A 212 8.77 21.23 -25.56
N GLY A 213 8.08 20.54 -26.47
CA GLY A 213 8.62 20.25 -27.79
C GLY A 213 7.83 19.14 -28.47
N ARG A 214 8.51 18.22 -29.14
CA ARG A 214 7.90 17.03 -29.74
C ARG A 214 8.94 15.92 -29.86
N THR A 215 8.62 14.76 -29.26
CA THR A 215 9.47 13.55 -29.29
C THR A 215 8.83 12.37 -30.03
N ASP A 216 7.57 12.49 -30.46
CA ASP A 216 6.85 11.51 -31.26
C ASP A 216 5.77 12.17 -32.14
N SER A 217 5.28 11.46 -33.16
CA SER A 217 4.31 11.98 -34.13
C SER A 217 2.84 11.75 -33.74
N THR A 218 2.56 11.01 -32.66
CA THR A 218 1.21 10.55 -32.27
C THR A 218 0.60 11.39 -31.14
N ALA A 219 1.37 11.80 -30.14
CA ALA A 219 0.87 12.66 -29.07
C ALA A 219 0.46 14.04 -29.60
N CYS A 220 -0.71 14.54 -29.18
CA CYS A 220 -1.26 15.82 -29.63
C CYS A 220 -1.31 15.97 -31.17
N SER A 221 -1.66 14.90 -31.89
CA SER A 221 -1.71 14.86 -33.36
C SER A 221 -3.12 15.01 -33.96
N THR A 222 -4.17 14.78 -33.17
CA THR A 222 -5.57 14.82 -33.63
C THR A 222 -5.91 16.16 -34.29
N GLY A 223 -6.35 16.12 -35.55
CA GLY A 223 -6.72 17.32 -36.32
C GLY A 223 -5.53 18.18 -36.79
N ARG A 224 -4.27 17.72 -36.64
CA ARG A 224 -3.08 18.45 -37.05
C ARG A 224 -2.56 17.95 -38.41
N PRO A 225 -2.06 18.85 -39.29
CA PRO A 225 -1.41 18.43 -40.53
C PRO A 225 -0.07 17.77 -40.22
N SER A 226 0.37 16.83 -41.06
CA SER A 226 1.62 16.08 -40.89
C SER A 226 2.86 16.98 -40.77
N SER A 227 2.87 18.13 -41.45
CA SER A 227 3.94 19.13 -41.34
C SER A 227 4.12 19.74 -39.94
N GLN A 228 3.10 19.66 -39.08
CA GLN A 228 3.17 20.10 -37.69
C GLN A 228 3.56 18.97 -36.72
N THR A 229 3.60 17.70 -37.16
CA THR A 229 3.80 16.53 -36.30
C THR A 229 4.94 15.61 -36.72
N SER A 230 5.50 15.77 -37.92
CA SER A 230 6.60 14.94 -38.45
C SER A 230 7.97 15.22 -37.81
N LYS A 231 8.16 16.40 -37.21
CA LYS A 231 9.41 16.77 -36.54
C LYS A 231 9.39 16.26 -35.08
N THR A 232 10.17 15.21 -34.79
CA THR A 232 10.17 14.51 -33.49
C THR A 232 11.51 14.58 -32.74
N ASP A 233 12.40 15.49 -33.16
CA ASP A 233 13.70 15.83 -32.56
C ASP A 233 13.65 17.20 -31.85
N CYS A 234 12.48 17.58 -31.31
CA CYS A 234 12.26 18.92 -30.77
C CYS A 234 12.28 18.95 -29.23
N TYR A 235 13.21 19.73 -28.68
CA TYR A 235 13.45 19.86 -27.24
C TYR A 235 13.69 21.32 -26.83
N ALA A 236 13.02 21.80 -25.78
CA ALA A 236 13.35 23.06 -25.11
C ALA A 236 14.27 22.83 -23.92
N THR A 237 15.40 23.52 -23.88
CA THR A 237 16.47 23.31 -22.88
C THR A 237 16.12 23.79 -21.48
N ASN A 238 15.13 24.68 -21.33
CA ASN A 238 14.72 25.25 -20.04
C ASN A 238 13.54 24.52 -19.38
N THR A 239 12.88 23.56 -20.04
CA THR A 239 11.59 23.03 -19.55
C THR A 239 11.70 22.39 -18.18
N LEU A 240 12.71 21.55 -17.93
CA LEU A 240 12.89 20.92 -16.63
C LEU A 240 13.02 21.97 -15.51
N THR A 241 13.89 22.97 -15.69
CA THR A 241 14.10 24.06 -14.74
C THR A 241 12.79 24.82 -14.44
N GLU A 242 12.04 25.20 -15.48
CA GLU A 242 10.76 25.91 -15.34
C GLU A 242 9.68 25.05 -14.64
N VAL A 243 9.59 23.75 -14.95
CA VAL A 243 8.63 22.85 -14.31
C VAL A 243 9.01 22.57 -12.85
N THR A 244 10.27 22.30 -12.55
CA THR A 244 10.76 22.09 -11.18
C THR A 244 10.55 23.36 -10.34
N ASN A 245 10.97 24.53 -10.80
CA ASN A 245 10.72 25.82 -10.11
C ASN A 245 9.23 26.06 -9.82
N ARG A 246 8.34 25.60 -10.72
CA ARG A 246 6.90 25.80 -10.62
C ARG A 246 6.19 24.76 -9.75
N CYS A 247 6.65 23.51 -9.72
CA CYS A 247 5.91 22.37 -9.18
C CYS A 247 6.57 21.60 -8.02
N GLU A 248 7.90 21.65 -7.89
CA GLU A 248 8.63 20.82 -6.94
C GLU A 248 8.18 21.08 -5.49
N GLY A 249 8.00 20.01 -4.71
CA GLY A 249 7.58 20.10 -3.31
C GLY A 249 6.12 20.53 -3.08
N LYS A 250 5.29 20.66 -4.12
CA LYS A 250 3.87 21.06 -4.00
C LYS A 250 2.94 19.85 -4.14
N SER A 251 1.80 19.84 -3.45
CA SER A 251 0.77 18.80 -3.63
C SER A 251 -0.05 18.96 -4.92
N SER A 252 -0.04 20.16 -5.50
CA SER A 252 -0.72 20.49 -6.76
C SER A 252 0.06 21.56 -7.53
N CYS A 253 0.05 21.48 -8.85
CA CYS A 253 0.71 22.42 -9.75
C CYS A 253 -0.06 22.59 -11.07
N VAL A 254 0.02 23.78 -11.68
CA VAL A 254 -0.51 24.06 -13.02
C VAL A 254 0.60 24.68 -13.87
N VAL A 255 0.85 24.13 -15.06
CA VAL A 255 1.91 24.57 -15.98
C VAL A 255 1.33 24.85 -17.37
N PRO A 256 1.33 26.11 -17.85
CA PRO A 256 0.90 26.44 -19.22
C PRO A 256 1.89 25.87 -20.25
N ALA A 257 1.42 25.02 -21.15
CA ALA A 257 2.21 24.45 -22.24
C ALA A 257 2.32 25.47 -23.40
N THR A 258 3.10 26.53 -23.21
CA THR A 258 3.13 27.69 -24.13
C THR A 258 4.53 28.24 -24.40
N ASN A 259 4.70 28.82 -25.59
CA ASN A 259 5.95 29.46 -26.03
C ASN A 259 6.36 30.67 -25.16
N SER A 260 5.42 31.26 -24.40
CA SER A 260 5.69 32.33 -23.43
C SER A 260 6.34 31.84 -22.12
N VAL A 261 6.28 30.54 -21.82
CA VAL A 261 6.94 29.91 -20.66
C VAL A 261 8.25 29.24 -21.09
N PHE A 262 8.26 28.56 -22.24
CA PHE A 262 9.36 27.68 -22.65
C PHE A 262 10.16 28.15 -23.88
N SER A 263 9.85 29.32 -24.45
CA SER A 263 10.23 29.71 -25.83
C SER A 263 9.65 28.75 -26.88
N ASP A 264 9.88 29.01 -28.18
CA ASP A 264 9.54 28.05 -29.25
C ASP A 264 10.82 27.33 -29.74
N PRO A 265 11.08 26.08 -29.31
CA PRO A 265 12.25 25.30 -29.74
C PRO A 265 12.17 24.78 -31.19
N CYS A 266 11.00 24.81 -31.83
CA CYS A 266 10.82 24.26 -33.18
C CYS A 266 9.65 24.93 -33.92
N TYR A 267 9.87 26.18 -34.34
CA TYR A 267 8.90 26.96 -35.10
C TYR A 267 8.25 26.17 -36.25
N GLY A 268 6.92 26.30 -36.38
CA GLY A 268 6.11 25.56 -37.33
C GLY A 268 5.75 24.13 -36.90
N THR A 269 6.37 23.57 -35.86
CA THR A 269 5.97 22.28 -35.26
C THR A 269 4.97 22.54 -34.14
N TYR A 270 3.88 21.77 -34.10
CA TYR A 270 2.92 21.82 -32.99
C TYR A 270 3.41 20.96 -31.84
N LYS A 271 3.60 21.57 -30.68
CA LYS A 271 4.32 21.00 -29.54
C LYS A 271 3.40 20.39 -28.49
N TYR A 272 4.00 19.73 -27.51
CA TYR A 272 3.38 19.34 -26.26
C TYR A 272 4.39 19.49 -25.11
N LEU A 273 3.87 19.69 -23.91
CA LEU A 273 4.59 19.59 -22.64
C LEU A 273 4.45 18.16 -22.11
N SER A 274 5.56 17.44 -22.04
CA SER A 274 5.68 16.16 -21.34
C SER A 274 6.40 16.35 -20.01
N ILE A 275 5.85 15.82 -18.91
CA ILE A 275 6.45 15.91 -17.56
C ILE A 275 6.44 14.53 -16.90
N LYS A 276 7.63 13.98 -16.62
CA LYS A 276 7.87 12.74 -15.88
C LYS A 276 8.01 13.08 -14.39
N TYR A 277 7.09 12.62 -13.54
CA TYR A 277 7.03 13.00 -12.12
C TYR A 277 6.67 11.83 -11.18
N SER A 278 6.87 12.01 -9.88
CA SER A 278 6.34 11.13 -8.82
C SER A 278 5.63 11.93 -7.73
N CYS A 279 4.86 11.22 -6.89
CA CYS A 279 4.29 11.75 -5.66
C CYS A 279 5.04 11.14 -4.48
N VAL A 280 5.91 11.93 -3.84
CA VAL A 280 6.69 11.50 -2.68
C VAL A 280 6.06 12.00 -1.39
N VAL A 281 5.78 11.10 -0.46
CA VAL A 281 5.40 11.51 0.89
C VAL A 281 6.66 11.90 1.64
N HIS A 282 6.86 13.19 1.90
CA HIS A 282 7.93 13.66 2.77
C HIS A 282 7.69 13.10 4.18
N SER A 283 8.38 12.00 4.49
CA SER A 283 8.58 11.52 5.86
C SER A 283 9.63 12.41 6.52
N GLU A 284 9.29 13.67 6.75
CA GLU A 284 9.99 14.48 7.73
C GLU A 284 9.88 13.77 9.08
N PHE A 285 10.96 13.09 9.46
CA PHE A 285 11.25 12.92 10.87
C PHE A 285 11.41 14.33 11.42
N LEU A 286 10.38 14.80 12.09
CA LEU A 286 10.38 16.09 12.78
C LEU A 286 11.30 15.98 14.01
N PHE A 287 12.62 15.97 13.75
CA PHE A 287 13.65 16.07 14.75
C PHE A 287 13.58 17.48 15.35
N CYS A 288 12.73 17.63 16.37
CA CYS A 288 12.73 18.82 17.21
C CYS A 288 14.13 18.97 17.84
N HIS A 289 14.97 19.81 17.24
CA HIS A 289 16.23 20.26 17.83
C HIS A 289 15.94 21.16 19.04
N HIS A 290 15.53 20.52 20.14
CA HIS A 290 15.46 21.12 21.45
C HIS A 290 16.76 20.81 22.19
N PRO A 291 17.52 21.79 22.73
CA PRO A 291 18.89 21.56 23.20
C PRO A 291 19.09 20.59 24.38
N PHE A 292 18.03 19.98 24.93
CA PHE A 292 18.06 19.27 26.21
C PHE A 292 17.24 17.96 26.31
N ILE A 293 16.70 17.40 25.21
CA ILE A 293 15.90 16.16 25.27
C ILE A 293 16.34 15.15 24.21
N LEU A 294 16.79 13.97 24.65
CA LEU A 294 16.98 12.79 23.79
C LEU A 294 15.66 12.02 23.60
N PHE A 295 15.37 11.66 22.36
CA PHE A 295 14.42 10.63 21.91
C PHE A 295 13.05 10.52 22.61
N THR A 296 12.05 11.23 22.07
CA THR A 296 10.66 10.76 22.07
C THR A 296 10.09 10.79 20.64
N LYS A 297 9.24 9.81 20.29
CA LYS A 297 8.58 9.74 18.98
C LYS A 297 7.27 10.55 19.03
N CYS A 298 7.19 11.64 18.28
CA CYS A 298 5.92 12.30 18.03
C CYS A 298 5.03 11.41 17.12
N LEU A 299 3.92 10.89 17.66
CA LEU A 299 2.83 10.40 16.81
C LEU A 299 2.06 11.59 16.23
N LYS A 300 1.61 11.49 14.98
CA LYS A 300 0.69 12.48 14.40
C LYS A 300 -0.68 12.39 15.10
N PRO A 301 -1.27 13.52 15.56
CA PRO A 301 -2.67 13.57 15.95
C PRO A 301 -3.61 13.60 14.72
N HIS A 302 -4.91 13.40 15.00
CA HIS A 302 -6.09 13.52 14.12
C HIS A 302 -6.81 12.23 13.67
N ILE A 303 -7.22 11.41 14.64
CA ILE A 303 -8.61 10.94 14.72
C ILE A 303 -9.13 11.29 16.13
N HIS A 304 -10.38 11.75 16.26
CA HIS A 304 -10.93 12.20 17.54
C HIS A 304 -11.09 11.04 18.54
N LEU A 305 -10.54 11.22 19.75
CA LEU A 305 -10.98 10.50 20.93
C LEU A 305 -11.00 11.47 22.12
N PHE A 306 -12.19 11.75 22.66
CA PHE A 306 -12.34 12.53 23.89
C PHE A 306 -11.89 11.68 25.08
N ILE A 307 -10.83 12.11 25.77
CA ILE A 307 -10.50 11.66 27.12
C ILE A 307 -10.26 12.92 27.96
N TYR A 308 -11.02 13.06 29.05
CA TYR A 308 -10.83 14.15 30.00
C TYR A 308 -9.51 13.95 30.76
N THR A 309 -8.63 14.95 30.68
CA THR A 309 -7.46 15.04 31.55
C THR A 309 -7.88 15.43 32.97
N ASN A 310 -7.32 14.77 33.97
CA ASN A 310 -7.05 15.39 35.28
C ASN A 310 -5.89 14.67 35.96
N CYS A 311 -4.68 15.17 35.71
CA CYS A 311 -3.51 14.87 36.54
C CYS A 311 -3.56 15.77 37.78
N ASN A 312 -3.19 15.23 38.95
CA ASN A 312 -2.69 16.04 40.06
C ASN A 312 -1.79 15.20 40.96
N GLY A 313 -0.47 15.30 40.73
CA GLY A 313 0.55 14.89 41.71
C GLY A 313 0.96 16.11 42.53
N PRO A 314 1.17 16.00 43.86
CA PRO A 314 1.47 17.15 44.70
C PRO A 314 2.94 17.56 44.63
N SER A 315 3.21 18.86 44.62
CA SER A 315 4.51 19.46 44.97
C SER A 315 4.31 20.40 46.15
N ALA A 316 5.08 20.21 47.21
CA ALA A 316 4.82 20.86 48.50
C ALA A 316 5.89 21.89 48.87
N ALA A 317 5.47 23.09 49.29
CA ALA A 317 6.23 23.99 50.17
C ALA A 317 5.31 25.09 50.74
N GLY A 318 4.93 25.00 52.02
CA GLY A 318 4.13 26.02 52.71
C GLY A 318 4.04 25.72 54.20
N ARG A 319 4.37 26.70 55.06
CA ARG A 319 4.49 26.49 56.52
C ARG A 319 3.16 26.78 57.22
N GLY A 320 2.72 25.88 58.10
CA GLY A 320 1.61 26.08 59.04
C GLY A 320 1.68 25.02 60.14
N VAL A 321 1.54 25.44 61.41
CA VAL A 321 1.74 24.57 62.58
C VAL A 321 0.42 24.33 63.30
N ALA A 322 0.02 23.06 63.42
CA ALA A 322 -0.92 22.59 64.43
C ALA A 322 -0.65 21.11 64.76
N ARG A 323 -0.84 20.73 66.03
CA ARG A 323 -1.07 19.34 66.48
C ARG A 323 -2.59 19.06 66.28
N THR A 324 -3.10 17.82 66.21
CA THR A 324 -3.00 16.77 67.24
C THR A 324 -3.40 15.37 66.76
N ASP A 325 -2.86 14.39 67.48
CA ASP A 325 -3.43 13.08 67.87
C ASP A 325 -3.69 11.95 66.87
N SER A 326 -3.78 10.75 67.45
CA SER A 326 -3.59 9.42 66.84
C SER A 326 -4.91 8.64 66.68
N LEU A 327 -4.80 7.35 66.35
CA LEU A 327 -5.83 6.30 66.17
C LEU A 327 -6.35 6.16 64.72
N GLY A 328 -6.64 4.96 64.22
CA GLY A 328 -6.37 3.64 64.79
C GLY A 328 -7.30 2.52 64.28
N SER A 329 -6.75 1.56 63.54
CA SER A 329 -7.30 0.21 63.25
C SER A 329 -8.69 0.00 62.62
N ASP A 330 -8.65 -0.61 61.42
CA ASP A 330 -9.29 -1.91 61.08
C ASP A 330 -10.73 -1.99 60.50
N ARG A 331 -10.93 -3.05 59.71
CA ARG A 331 -12.17 -3.79 59.32
C ARG A 331 -13.33 -3.16 58.49
N ARG A 332 -13.31 -3.59 57.21
CA ARG A 332 -14.29 -4.48 56.54
C ARG A 332 -15.67 -3.97 56.03
N LEU A 333 -16.17 -4.79 55.10
CA LEU A 333 -17.50 -4.87 54.45
C LEU A 333 -17.78 -3.75 53.43
N LEU A 334 -18.07 -4.04 52.15
CA LEU A 334 -19.14 -4.88 51.55
C LEU A 334 -20.54 -4.29 51.75
N THR A 335 -21.10 -3.72 50.68
CA THR A 335 -22.30 -4.26 50.01
C THR A 335 -22.53 -3.56 48.68
N ASP A 336 -22.87 -4.33 47.63
CA ASP A 336 -23.51 -3.79 46.43
C ASP A 336 -24.96 -3.43 46.73
N THR A 337 -25.52 -2.43 46.04
CA THR A 337 -26.96 -2.42 45.74
C THR A 337 -27.29 -1.58 44.51
N TYR A 338 -27.61 -2.25 43.41
CA TYR A 338 -28.33 -1.65 42.28
C TYR A 338 -29.82 -1.57 42.64
N HIS A 339 -30.49 -0.43 42.40
CA HIS A 339 -31.87 -0.50 41.90
C HIS A 339 -32.34 0.77 41.17
N MET A 340 -33.32 0.56 40.30
CA MET A 340 -33.97 1.55 39.43
C MET A 340 -34.97 2.44 40.20
N GLY A 341 -35.27 3.64 39.70
CA GLY A 341 -36.41 4.43 40.14
C GLY A 341 -36.57 5.75 39.41
N ALA A 342 -37.53 5.85 38.50
CA ALA A 342 -37.88 7.12 37.85
C ALA A 342 -38.94 7.88 38.65
N HIS A 343 -38.98 9.21 38.55
CA HIS A 343 -40.27 9.89 38.35
C HIS A 343 -40.14 11.31 37.75
N ILE A 344 -41.16 11.69 36.99
CA ILE A 344 -41.31 13.01 36.36
C ILE A 344 -42.04 13.95 37.31
N GLN A 345 -41.58 15.21 37.44
CA GLN A 345 -42.47 16.34 37.71
C GLN A 345 -42.12 17.60 36.92
N ARG A 346 -43.14 18.39 36.60
CA ARG A 346 -43.03 19.69 35.89
C ARG A 346 -43.06 20.85 36.89
N LYS A 347 -42.42 21.97 36.56
CA LYS A 347 -42.88 23.31 36.96
C LYS A 347 -42.65 24.32 35.83
N ARG A 348 -43.50 25.35 35.76
CA ARG A 348 -43.52 26.38 34.71
C ARG A 348 -42.96 27.70 35.24
N SER A 349 -42.25 28.43 34.37
CA SER A 349 -42.36 29.90 34.21
C SER A 349 -41.98 30.20 32.74
N THR A 350 -42.73 30.92 31.90
CA THR A 350 -42.98 32.38 31.85
C THR A 350 -41.70 33.23 31.93
N GLN A 351 -41.43 34.19 31.04
CA GLN A 351 -42.32 34.94 30.12
C GLN A 351 -41.58 35.51 28.88
N THR A 352 -42.34 35.90 27.83
CA THR A 352 -42.12 36.98 26.81
C THR A 352 -40.72 37.13 26.14
N ARG A 353 -40.53 37.02 24.81
CA ARG A 353 -40.75 38.06 23.75
C ARG A 353 -40.21 39.45 24.16
N ALA A 354 -39.54 40.26 23.34
CA ALA A 354 -39.04 40.13 21.96
C ALA A 354 -37.82 41.13 21.83
N LEU A 355 -37.36 41.71 20.71
CA LEU A 355 -37.85 41.79 19.32
C LEU A 355 -36.65 42.07 18.36
N THR A 356 -36.73 41.50 17.16
CA THR A 356 -35.97 41.77 15.93
C THR A 356 -35.74 43.25 15.58
N LEU A 357 -34.53 43.57 15.11
CA LEU A 357 -34.27 44.43 13.94
C LEU A 357 -33.02 43.90 13.21
#